data_AF-A0A1W9RLD1-F1
#
_entry.id   AF-A0A1W9RLD1-F1
#
_cell.length_a   1.000
_cell.length_b   1.000
_cell.length_c   1.000
_cell.angle_alpha   90.00
_cell.angle_beta   90.00
_cell.angle_gamma   90.00
#
_symmetry.space_group_name_H-M   'P 1'
#
loop_
_entity.id
_entity.type
_entity.pdbx_description
1 polymer ?
#
loop_
_entity_poly.entity_id
_entity_poly.type
_entity_poly.pdbx_seq_one_letter_code
_entity_poly.pdbx_strand_id
1 'polypeptide(L)'
;MATGKSSIVILPKIISKEKAVKEFFASGIVRDIKDVIYCGNEVREGNDKVLTKVEGVTVVSCDVTSKGLPAEVVYAGKGPAGLEKFLEELNNLLEENEEISLSDAAKSIKRNKPEVFISNPNHNIIKTSEGLLSVGCLYGYTNIYTTKDTLPSVYILPVEFIQSDTNVVALAMVVFKNYTYGRKTKIIGTPKQIERIKDYLYACYYNDNYPSQIGEERYLDFMYQNRIEKERLELEDLVEFIPLKNGEAEIGRIKVIYGRESVKIIDGKNEYRVNMLNLKRLKINFKNIEKVKNIPDFGITILGADNSFEPHGLSTSYIIWVNQKGLLVDVGAFTLDILDALGISYEKIKFILLTHQHEDHDVGLISFLKLVEKRNRNYSQQQKVKIITSKEIWENIRRKLIVLYGDKETVERLISSTVELVLLKIGEEIYRIDDVSNLELNYAMHGVPSLMGRVNWGDKRISFSGDHCFNYYLYSRLFQEGRISSIRRRILEHFLFEETPSLIVHEMGARTPEILVHTHLSSILVLPSNLRKKIIGVHFSNKSVESREIIKGYCGLTIYVASALFT
;
A
#
# COMPACT_ATOMS: atom_id res chain seq x y z
N MET A 1 9.97 -36.77 -24.69
CA MET A 1 10.19 -35.53 -25.47
C MET A 1 8.89 -34.73 -25.47
N ALA A 2 8.71 -33.80 -24.52
CA ALA A 2 7.55 -32.90 -24.49
C ALA A 2 7.92 -31.63 -25.26
N THR A 3 7.32 -31.43 -26.44
CA THR A 3 7.66 -30.28 -27.31
C THR A 3 6.59 -29.20 -27.23
N GLY A 4 7.01 -28.00 -26.81
CA GLY A 4 6.40 -26.70 -27.12
C GLY A 4 5.14 -26.32 -26.31
N LYS A 5 5.31 -25.51 -25.27
CA LYS A 5 4.20 -24.73 -24.69
C LYS A 5 4.05 -23.43 -25.49
N SER A 6 2.85 -23.11 -25.96
CA SER A 6 2.52 -21.82 -26.54
C SER A 6 2.39 -20.78 -25.42
N SER A 7 2.90 -19.56 -25.64
CA SER A 7 2.90 -18.47 -24.64
C SER A 7 1.99 -17.33 -25.09
N ILE A 8 1.06 -16.89 -24.23
CA ILE A 8 0.17 -15.75 -24.49
C ILE A 8 0.77 -14.49 -23.87
N VAL A 9 0.89 -13.40 -24.65
CA VAL A 9 1.47 -12.13 -24.19
C VAL A 9 0.52 -10.97 -24.52
N ILE A 10 0.10 -10.24 -23.48
CA ILE A 10 -0.75 -9.04 -23.59
C ILE A 10 0.11 -7.80 -23.33
N LEU A 11 0.25 -6.89 -24.30
CA LEU A 11 1.02 -5.64 -24.12
C LEU A 11 0.09 -4.46 -23.81
N PRO A 12 0.42 -3.60 -22.82
CA PRO A 12 -0.35 -2.39 -22.55
C PRO A 12 -0.20 -1.34 -23.66
N LYS A 13 -1.17 -0.42 -23.72
CA LYS A 13 -1.22 0.68 -24.69
C LYS A 13 -0.22 1.78 -24.25
N ILE A 14 0.85 2.01 -25.06
CA ILE A 14 1.87 3.11 -25.00
C ILE A 14 3.15 2.74 -24.19
N ILE A 15 4.43 2.99 -24.55
CA ILE A 15 5.19 3.84 -25.51
C ILE A 15 6.00 2.96 -26.49
N SER A 16 6.14 3.36 -27.76
CA SER A 16 6.87 2.67 -28.85
C SER A 16 6.75 1.14 -28.80
N LYS A 17 5.65 0.63 -29.36
CA LYS A 17 5.35 -0.82 -29.45
C LYS A 17 6.53 -1.61 -30.07
N GLU A 18 7.28 -0.99 -30.99
CA GLU A 18 8.50 -1.58 -31.59
C GLU A 18 9.62 -1.81 -30.56
N LYS A 19 9.85 -0.86 -29.64
CA LYS A 19 10.86 -1.00 -28.58
C LYS A 19 10.45 -2.07 -27.57
N ALA A 20 9.18 -2.07 -27.16
CA ALA A 20 8.63 -3.07 -26.23
C ALA A 20 8.73 -4.51 -26.78
N VAL A 21 8.46 -4.70 -28.08
CA VAL A 21 8.58 -6.00 -28.74
C VAL A 21 10.05 -6.43 -28.84
N LYS A 22 10.97 -5.54 -29.26
CA LYS A 22 12.41 -5.86 -29.34
C LYS A 22 13.00 -6.22 -27.97
N GLU A 23 12.66 -5.47 -26.92
CA GLU A 23 13.11 -5.72 -25.55
C GLU A 23 12.54 -7.02 -24.98
N PHE A 24 11.29 -7.36 -25.31
CA PHE A 24 10.67 -8.62 -24.91
C PHE A 24 11.36 -9.84 -25.55
N PHE A 25 11.67 -9.81 -26.85
CA PHE A 25 12.40 -10.92 -27.50
C PHE A 25 13.88 -10.97 -27.10
N ALA A 26 14.53 -9.83 -26.88
CA ALA A 26 15.90 -9.76 -26.40
C ALA A 26 16.06 -10.26 -24.94
N SER A 27 14.98 -10.34 -24.17
CA SER A 27 14.98 -10.81 -22.78
C SER A 27 15.34 -12.30 -22.62
N GLY A 28 15.29 -13.10 -23.70
CA GLY A 28 15.59 -14.53 -23.66
C GLY A 28 14.60 -15.38 -22.84
N ILE A 29 13.47 -14.79 -22.43
CA ILE A 29 12.38 -15.46 -21.68
C ILE A 29 11.77 -16.61 -22.49
N VAL A 30 11.90 -16.59 -23.81
CA VAL A 30 11.35 -17.63 -24.68
C VAL A 30 12.44 -18.16 -25.62
N ARG A 31 12.93 -19.37 -25.33
CA ARG A 31 14.03 -20.02 -26.09
C ARG A 31 13.55 -21.03 -27.14
N ASP A 32 12.31 -21.51 -27.01
CA ASP A 32 11.67 -22.43 -27.95
C ASP A 32 10.20 -22.01 -28.11
N ILE A 33 9.91 -21.22 -29.15
CA ILE A 33 8.53 -20.81 -29.47
C ILE A 33 8.08 -21.57 -30.71
N LYS A 34 7.01 -22.36 -30.59
CA LYS A 34 6.30 -22.88 -31.78
C LYS A 34 5.30 -21.87 -32.32
N ASP A 35 4.61 -21.13 -31.46
CA ASP A 35 3.57 -20.14 -31.80
C ASP A 35 3.56 -18.96 -30.80
N VAL A 36 3.46 -17.71 -31.29
CA VAL A 36 3.35 -16.48 -30.47
C VAL A 36 1.89 -16.00 -30.50
N ILE A 37 1.33 -15.56 -29.37
CA ILE A 37 -0.02 -14.95 -29.35
C ILE A 37 0.10 -13.50 -28.89
N TYR A 38 -0.44 -12.57 -29.70
CA TYR A 38 -0.44 -11.13 -29.43
C TYR A 38 -1.87 -10.67 -29.13
N CYS A 39 -2.09 -10.01 -28.00
CA CYS A 39 -3.36 -9.33 -27.72
C CYS A 39 -3.14 -7.81 -27.68
N GLY A 40 -3.82 -7.08 -28.57
CA GLY A 40 -3.78 -5.62 -28.61
C GLY A 40 -4.65 -5.03 -29.72
N ASN A 41 -5.32 -3.90 -29.43
CA ASN A 41 -6.45 -3.37 -30.21
C ASN A 41 -6.09 -2.69 -31.55
N GLU A 42 -4.83 -2.67 -31.98
CA GLU A 42 -4.38 -1.82 -33.10
C GLU A 42 -3.32 -2.54 -33.95
N VAL A 43 -3.79 -3.46 -34.81
CA VAL A 43 -2.99 -4.04 -35.91
C VAL A 43 -2.89 -3.07 -37.10
N ARG A 44 -3.75 -2.05 -37.18
CA ARG A 44 -3.92 -1.21 -38.37
C ARG A 44 -2.86 -0.12 -38.61
N GLU A 45 -1.88 0.09 -37.73
CA GLU A 45 -0.84 1.13 -37.89
C GLU A 45 0.59 0.57 -37.83
N GLY A 46 0.94 -0.36 -38.73
CA GLY A 46 2.33 -0.67 -39.10
C GLY A 46 3.11 -1.67 -38.22
N ASN A 47 2.44 -2.44 -37.35
CA ASN A 47 3.08 -3.44 -36.47
C ASN A 47 3.39 -4.78 -37.17
N ASP A 48 2.73 -5.06 -38.28
CA ASP A 48 2.94 -6.22 -39.15
C ASP A 48 4.40 -6.32 -39.63
N LYS A 49 4.98 -5.18 -40.05
CA LYS A 49 6.35 -5.10 -40.58
C LYS A 49 7.46 -5.40 -39.57
N VAL A 50 7.18 -5.27 -38.27
CA VAL A 50 8.17 -5.52 -37.19
C VAL A 50 8.21 -7.01 -36.85
N LEU A 51 7.04 -7.65 -36.75
CA LEU A 51 6.93 -9.06 -36.39
C LEU A 51 7.32 -10.00 -37.53
N THR A 52 7.09 -9.62 -38.80
CA THR A 52 7.54 -10.39 -39.98
C THR A 52 9.05 -10.45 -40.16
N LYS A 53 9.82 -9.64 -39.40
CA LYS A 53 11.30 -9.65 -39.42
C LYS A 53 11.90 -10.56 -38.35
N VAL A 54 11.08 -11.18 -37.49
CA VAL A 54 11.53 -12.15 -36.49
C VAL A 54 11.51 -13.54 -37.13
N GLU A 55 12.69 -14.16 -37.25
CA GLU A 55 12.86 -15.46 -37.88
C GLU A 55 12.02 -16.54 -37.18
N GLY A 56 11.18 -17.27 -37.94
CA GLY A 56 10.28 -18.30 -37.42
C GLY A 56 8.86 -17.85 -37.03
N VAL A 57 8.55 -16.55 -37.11
CA VAL A 57 7.21 -15.99 -36.80
C VAL A 57 6.47 -15.68 -38.11
N THR A 58 5.30 -16.30 -38.30
CA THR A 58 4.35 -15.93 -39.38
C THR A 58 3.17 -15.20 -38.78
N VAL A 59 2.97 -13.94 -39.17
CA VAL A 59 1.86 -13.12 -38.70
C VAL A 59 0.65 -13.37 -39.60
N VAL A 60 -0.42 -13.94 -39.05
CA VAL A 60 -1.70 -14.05 -39.77
C VAL A 60 -2.62 -12.94 -39.24
N SER A 61 -2.76 -11.87 -40.02
CA SER A 61 -3.77 -10.85 -39.75
C SER A 61 -5.16 -11.45 -40.04
N CYS A 62 -6.06 -11.48 -39.05
CA CYS A 62 -7.47 -11.74 -39.27
C CYS A 62 -8.25 -10.46 -38.99
N ASP A 63 -8.82 -9.88 -40.05
CA ASP A 63 -9.84 -8.85 -39.89
C ASP A 63 -11.10 -9.50 -39.29
N VAL A 64 -11.78 -8.73 -38.44
CA VAL A 64 -12.96 -9.14 -37.68
C VAL A 64 -14.01 -9.72 -38.64
N THR A 65 -14.27 -11.04 -38.58
CA THR A 65 -15.60 -11.70 -38.71
C THR A 65 -15.58 -13.20 -39.01
N SER A 66 -14.45 -13.90 -39.19
CA SER A 66 -14.50 -15.35 -39.44
C SER A 66 -13.41 -16.17 -38.73
N LYS A 67 -13.85 -16.95 -37.73
CA LYS A 67 -13.21 -18.06 -36.99
C LYS A 67 -12.95 -17.79 -35.49
N GLY A 68 -13.99 -17.89 -34.67
CA GLY A 68 -13.97 -18.41 -33.29
C GLY A 68 -13.15 -17.69 -32.20
N LEU A 69 -12.30 -16.72 -32.53
CA LEU A 69 -11.52 -15.96 -31.57
C LEU A 69 -12.37 -14.83 -30.93
N PRO A 70 -12.23 -14.57 -29.62
CA PRO A 70 -12.84 -13.40 -29.00
C PRO A 70 -12.38 -12.10 -29.68
N ALA A 71 -13.22 -11.06 -29.62
CA ALA A 71 -12.80 -9.72 -30.04
C ALA A 71 -11.49 -9.34 -29.34
N GLU A 72 -10.58 -8.68 -30.07
CA GLU A 72 -9.28 -8.17 -29.57
C GLU A 72 -8.15 -9.22 -29.40
N VAL A 73 -8.36 -10.48 -29.81
CA VAL A 73 -7.33 -11.54 -29.78
C VAL A 73 -6.73 -11.74 -31.18
N VAL A 74 -5.39 -11.70 -31.30
CA VAL A 74 -4.66 -11.96 -32.55
C VAL A 74 -3.76 -13.19 -32.41
N TYR A 75 -3.95 -14.17 -33.28
CA TYR A 75 -3.15 -15.39 -33.34
C TYR A 75 -1.95 -15.20 -34.28
N ALA A 76 -0.73 -15.48 -33.82
CA ALA A 76 0.49 -15.50 -34.64
C ALA A 76 1.23 -16.85 -34.50
N GLY A 77 0.65 -17.89 -35.11
CA GLY A 77 1.22 -19.23 -35.15
C GLY A 77 1.23 -19.88 -36.54
N LYS A 78 1.64 -21.16 -36.61
CA LYS A 78 1.89 -21.91 -37.85
C LYS A 78 0.60 -22.38 -38.53
N GLY A 79 -0.16 -21.44 -39.10
CA GLY A 79 -1.23 -21.69 -40.06
C GLY A 79 -2.55 -22.22 -39.46
N PRO A 80 -3.55 -22.54 -40.32
CA PRO A 80 -4.94 -22.79 -39.89
C PRO A 80 -5.13 -23.97 -38.94
N ALA A 81 -4.34 -25.04 -39.10
CA ALA A 81 -4.42 -26.23 -38.23
C ALA A 81 -3.93 -25.95 -36.80
N GLY A 82 -2.96 -25.04 -36.64
CA GLY A 82 -2.50 -24.58 -35.34
C GLY A 82 -3.55 -23.72 -34.63
N LEU A 83 -4.31 -22.92 -35.38
CA LEU A 83 -5.42 -22.12 -34.85
C LEU A 83 -6.58 -23.00 -34.36
N GLU A 84 -6.96 -24.04 -35.10
CA GLU A 84 -8.06 -24.94 -34.71
C GLU A 84 -7.74 -25.71 -33.43
N LYS A 85 -6.51 -26.25 -33.33
CA LYS A 85 -6.05 -26.91 -32.10
C LYS A 85 -5.98 -25.93 -30.91
N PHE A 86 -5.57 -24.69 -31.15
CA PHE A 86 -5.57 -23.65 -30.11
C PHE A 86 -6.99 -23.31 -29.63
N LEU A 87 -7.96 -23.19 -30.52
CA LEU A 87 -9.37 -22.93 -30.16
C LEU A 87 -9.95 -24.10 -29.34
N GLU A 88 -9.59 -25.34 -29.67
CA GLU A 88 -9.97 -26.53 -28.91
C GLU A 88 -9.34 -26.53 -27.50
N GLU A 89 -8.03 -26.26 -27.39
CA GLU A 89 -7.34 -26.15 -26.09
C GLU A 89 -7.88 -24.98 -25.24
N LEU A 90 -8.19 -23.84 -25.87
CA LEU A 90 -8.79 -22.68 -25.21
C LEU A 90 -10.20 -22.98 -24.70
N ASN A 91 -11.04 -23.64 -25.50
CA ASN A 91 -12.39 -24.04 -25.09
C ASN A 91 -12.35 -25.07 -23.97
N ASN A 92 -11.46 -26.07 -24.03
CA ASN A 92 -11.28 -27.04 -22.95
C ASN A 92 -10.80 -26.36 -21.64
N LEU A 93 -9.90 -25.37 -21.73
CA LEU A 93 -9.48 -24.55 -20.59
C LEU A 93 -10.62 -23.70 -19.99
N LEU A 94 -11.58 -23.28 -20.81
CA LEU A 94 -12.74 -22.50 -20.38
C LEU A 94 -13.84 -23.41 -19.80
N GLU A 95 -14.01 -24.64 -20.30
CA GLU A 95 -15.01 -25.61 -19.86
C GLU A 95 -14.58 -26.39 -18.59
N GLU A 96 -13.28 -26.67 -18.38
CA GLU A 96 -12.77 -27.36 -17.17
C GLU A 96 -12.76 -26.47 -15.90
N ASN A 97 -13.25 -25.23 -15.97
CA ASN A 97 -13.21 -24.24 -14.88
C ASN A 97 -14.57 -23.92 -14.23
N GLU A 98 -15.52 -24.86 -14.25
CA GLU A 98 -16.71 -24.88 -13.38
C GLU A 98 -16.41 -25.58 -12.03
N GLU A 99 -15.41 -25.12 -11.29
CA GLU A 99 -15.30 -25.41 -9.85
C GLU A 99 -15.18 -24.13 -9.04
N ILE A 100 -16.20 -23.91 -8.22
CA ILE A 100 -16.40 -22.93 -7.14
C ILE A 100 -15.62 -21.63 -7.33
N SER A 101 -16.24 -20.74 -8.10
CA SER A 101 -15.86 -19.34 -8.10
C SER A 101 -16.25 -18.66 -6.78
N LEU A 102 -15.29 -18.04 -6.11
CA LEU A 102 -15.54 -17.02 -5.08
C LEU A 102 -16.44 -15.87 -5.59
N SER A 103 -16.75 -15.80 -6.91
CA SER A 103 -17.66 -14.81 -7.49
C SER A 103 -19.09 -14.90 -6.99
N ASP A 104 -19.59 -16.08 -6.63
CA ASP A 104 -20.97 -16.19 -6.13
C ASP A 104 -21.06 -15.82 -4.64
N ALA A 105 -19.99 -16.04 -3.87
CA ALA A 105 -19.81 -15.42 -2.56
C ALA A 105 -19.71 -13.88 -2.70
N ALA A 106 -18.92 -13.37 -3.67
CA ALA A 106 -18.73 -11.94 -3.92
C ALA A 106 -20.03 -11.18 -4.30
N LYS A 107 -20.97 -11.84 -4.99
CA LYS A 107 -22.29 -11.26 -5.31
C LYS A 107 -23.17 -11.06 -4.07
N SER A 108 -23.09 -11.95 -3.06
CA SER A 108 -23.81 -11.76 -1.79
C SER A 108 -23.12 -10.72 -0.89
N ILE A 109 -21.78 -10.66 -0.94
CA ILE A 109 -20.90 -9.79 -0.17
C ILE A 109 -21.02 -8.30 -0.59
N LYS A 110 -21.25 -8.00 -1.88
CA LYS A 110 -21.45 -6.61 -2.36
C LYS A 110 -22.63 -5.87 -1.67
N ARG A 111 -23.61 -6.57 -1.08
CA ARG A 111 -24.78 -5.93 -0.46
C ARG A 111 -24.53 -5.33 0.93
N ASN A 112 -23.45 -5.70 1.63
CA ASN A 112 -23.22 -5.32 3.03
C ASN A 112 -21.88 -4.59 3.29
N LYS A 113 -21.31 -3.87 2.29
CA LYS A 113 -20.13 -3.04 2.55
C LYS A 113 -20.50 -1.89 3.49
N PRO A 114 -19.81 -1.69 4.63
CA PRO A 114 -20.12 -0.60 5.53
C PRO A 114 -19.81 0.76 4.89
N GLU A 115 -20.65 1.74 5.16
CA GLU A 115 -20.34 3.14 4.86
C GLU A 115 -19.52 3.71 6.02
N VAL A 116 -18.40 4.36 5.69
CA VAL A 116 -17.50 4.97 6.65
C VAL A 116 -17.62 6.48 6.57
N PHE A 117 -17.75 7.13 7.72
CA PHE A 117 -17.79 8.58 7.84
C PHE A 117 -16.70 9.05 8.80
N ILE A 118 -15.79 9.88 8.30
CA ILE A 118 -14.73 10.49 9.09
C ILE A 118 -15.06 11.98 9.27
N SER A 119 -14.95 12.50 10.49
CA SER A 119 -15.20 13.90 10.80
C SER A 119 -14.15 14.47 11.75
N ASN A 120 -13.84 15.75 11.58
CA ASN A 120 -12.97 16.49 12.49
C ASN A 120 -13.79 17.11 13.63
N PRO A 121 -13.67 16.64 14.88
CA PRO A 121 -14.37 17.24 16.01
C PRO A 121 -13.70 18.53 16.53
N ASN A 122 -12.55 18.91 15.98
CA ASN A 122 -11.76 20.04 16.45
C ASN A 122 -12.13 21.31 15.68
N HIS A 123 -12.19 22.44 16.37
CA HIS A 123 -12.30 23.78 15.79
C HIS A 123 -10.91 24.36 15.49
N ASN A 124 -10.04 23.54 14.89
CA ASN A 124 -8.63 23.86 14.68
C ASN A 124 -8.30 24.31 13.25
N ILE A 125 -9.28 24.33 12.34
CA ILE A 125 -9.12 24.81 10.97
C ILE A 125 -9.83 26.15 10.81
N ILE A 126 -9.09 27.14 10.30
CA ILE A 126 -9.53 28.52 10.14
C ILE A 126 -9.41 28.92 8.67
N LYS A 127 -10.44 29.59 8.16
CA LYS A 127 -10.42 30.22 6.84
C LYS A 127 -9.82 31.62 6.96
N THR A 128 -8.83 31.89 6.13
CA THR A 128 -8.06 33.15 6.13
C THR A 128 -7.88 33.67 4.70
N SER A 129 -7.32 34.87 4.55
CA SER A 129 -6.97 35.46 3.26
C SER A 129 -5.91 34.66 2.50
N GLU A 130 -5.11 33.84 3.19
CA GLU A 130 -4.08 32.96 2.60
C GLU A 130 -4.59 31.51 2.39
N GLY A 131 -5.90 31.28 2.54
CA GLY A 131 -6.53 29.98 2.43
C GLY A 131 -6.85 29.33 3.77
N LEU A 132 -6.93 28.00 3.79
CA LEU A 132 -7.19 27.25 5.01
C LEU A 132 -5.90 27.00 5.80
N LEU A 133 -5.96 27.31 7.09
CA LEU A 133 -4.91 27.10 8.07
C LEU A 133 -5.39 26.10 9.12
N SER A 134 -4.54 25.19 9.57
CA SER A 134 -4.83 24.24 10.66
C SER A 134 -3.84 24.35 11.81
N VAL A 135 -4.33 24.25 13.06
CA VAL A 135 -3.50 24.02 14.25
C VAL A 135 -3.41 22.53 14.49
N GLY A 136 -2.21 21.95 14.32
CA GLY A 136 -2.02 20.51 14.24
C GLY A 136 -2.59 19.91 12.95
N CYS A 137 -2.32 18.62 12.75
CA CYS A 137 -2.81 17.81 11.64
C CYS A 137 -3.03 16.39 12.13
N LEU A 138 -4.24 15.87 11.95
CA LEU A 138 -4.57 14.49 12.29
C LEU A 138 -4.53 13.65 11.01
N TYR A 139 -4.09 12.40 11.14
CA TYR A 139 -4.22 11.47 10.03
C TYR A 139 -5.70 11.31 9.68
N GLY A 140 -6.02 11.34 8.39
CA GLY A 140 -7.40 11.38 7.90
C GLY A 140 -7.80 12.70 7.25
N TYR A 141 -6.97 13.75 7.38
CA TYR A 141 -7.23 15.05 6.75
C TYR A 141 -7.36 14.95 5.23
N THR A 142 -6.53 14.12 4.58
CA THR A 142 -6.61 13.84 3.14
C THR A 142 -7.85 13.03 2.74
N ASN A 143 -8.52 12.37 3.69
CA ASN A 143 -9.76 11.62 3.45
C ASN A 143 -11.01 12.49 3.64
N ILE A 144 -10.94 13.61 4.37
CA ILE A 144 -12.06 14.53 4.60
C ILE A 144 -11.95 15.83 3.80
N TYR A 145 -10.73 16.27 3.50
CA TYR A 145 -10.42 17.47 2.71
C TYR A 145 -9.72 17.06 1.42
N THR A 146 -10.52 16.74 0.41
CA THR A 146 -10.07 15.98 -0.77
C THR A 146 -9.79 16.86 -1.99
N THR A 147 -9.96 18.18 -1.84
CA THR A 147 -9.72 19.17 -2.90
C THR A 147 -8.67 20.19 -2.48
N LYS A 148 -8.07 20.86 -3.46
CA LYS A 148 -7.09 21.94 -3.23
C LYS A 148 -7.67 23.03 -2.30
N ASP A 149 -8.93 23.40 -2.49
CA ASP A 149 -9.54 24.51 -1.73
C ASP A 149 -9.99 24.12 -0.31
N THR A 150 -10.16 22.82 -0.04
CA THR A 150 -10.62 22.31 1.26
C THR A 150 -9.48 21.79 2.14
N LEU A 151 -8.37 21.34 1.54
CA LEU A 151 -7.21 20.86 2.29
C LEU A 151 -6.34 22.05 2.75
N PRO A 152 -6.05 22.21 4.04
CA PRO A 152 -5.19 23.29 4.52
C PRO A 152 -3.77 23.19 3.92
N SER A 153 -3.18 24.35 3.64
CA SER A 153 -1.80 24.48 3.17
C SER A 153 -0.88 25.17 4.18
N VAL A 154 -1.43 25.66 5.29
CA VAL A 154 -0.66 26.26 6.39
C VAL A 154 -0.96 25.49 7.68
N TYR A 155 0.08 25.05 8.37
CA TYR A 155 -0.03 24.28 9.61
C TYR A 155 0.76 24.94 10.73
N ILE A 156 0.11 25.18 11.86
CA ILE A 156 0.75 25.65 13.09
C ILE A 156 0.97 24.43 13.99
N LEU A 157 2.21 24.19 14.38
CA LEU A 157 2.55 23.06 15.23
C LEU A 157 2.00 23.28 16.65
N PRO A 158 1.26 22.32 17.21
CA PRO A 158 0.77 22.40 18.58
C PRO A 158 1.91 22.23 19.58
N VAL A 159 1.65 22.54 20.85
CA VAL A 159 2.63 22.44 21.93
C VAL A 159 3.16 21.01 22.05
N GLU A 160 2.26 20.03 22.04
CA GLU A 160 2.56 18.60 22.11
C GLU A 160 2.12 17.90 20.81
N PHE A 161 2.96 16.99 20.32
CA PHE A 161 2.70 16.24 19.08
C PHE A 161 1.87 14.98 19.31
N ILE A 162 1.73 14.54 20.56
CA ILE A 162 0.83 13.46 20.97
C ILE A 162 -0.21 14.05 21.91
N GLN A 163 -1.48 14.00 21.53
CA GLN A 163 -2.59 14.44 22.37
C GLN A 163 -3.74 13.45 22.23
N SER A 164 -4.53 13.23 23.27
CA SER A 164 -5.64 12.25 23.25
C SER A 164 -5.23 10.88 22.71
N ASP A 165 -4.02 10.44 23.07
CA ASP A 165 -3.38 9.19 22.62
C ASP A 165 -3.17 9.04 21.11
N THR A 166 -3.16 10.14 20.35
CA THR A 166 -2.95 10.12 18.90
C THR A 166 -1.89 11.13 18.45
N ASN A 167 -1.33 10.91 17.27
CA ASN A 167 -0.43 11.84 16.59
C ASN A 167 -1.23 13.03 16.04
N VAL A 168 -0.95 14.23 16.53
CA VAL A 168 -1.61 15.49 16.10
C VAL A 168 -0.73 16.35 15.19
N VAL A 169 0.32 15.77 14.62
CA VAL A 169 1.18 16.35 13.57
C VAL A 169 1.42 15.35 12.44
N ALA A 170 0.41 14.53 12.12
CA ALA A 170 0.45 13.57 11.02
C ALA A 170 0.40 14.29 9.67
N LEU A 171 1.54 14.85 9.26
CA LEU A 171 1.66 15.82 8.18
C LEU A 171 2.13 15.19 6.86
N ALA A 172 2.66 13.96 6.87
CA ALA A 172 3.31 13.39 5.70
C ALA A 172 2.33 13.23 4.52
N MET A 173 1.12 12.70 4.74
CA MET A 173 0.17 12.54 3.63
C MET A 173 -0.34 13.89 3.10
N VAL A 174 -0.55 14.86 3.99
CA VAL A 174 -1.00 16.20 3.63
C VAL A 174 0.06 16.98 2.85
N VAL A 175 1.32 16.91 3.28
CA VAL A 175 2.45 17.58 2.62
C VAL A 175 2.58 17.07 1.18
N PHE A 176 2.57 15.76 1.00
CA PHE A 176 2.61 15.15 -0.32
C PHE A 176 1.40 15.56 -1.16
N LYS A 177 0.18 15.52 -0.59
CA LYS A 177 -1.02 15.89 -1.32
C LYS A 177 -1.01 17.35 -1.79
N ASN A 178 -0.56 18.27 -0.94
CA ASN A 178 -0.38 19.68 -1.31
C ASN A 178 0.60 19.84 -2.46
N TYR A 179 1.73 19.12 -2.43
CA TYR A 179 2.68 19.12 -3.54
C TYR A 179 2.03 18.66 -4.84
N THR A 180 1.20 17.60 -4.83
CA THR A 180 0.47 17.17 -6.04
C THR A 180 -0.53 18.20 -6.57
N TYR A 181 -0.95 19.17 -5.76
CA TYR A 181 -1.75 20.32 -6.18
C TYR A 181 -0.93 21.53 -6.65
N GLY A 182 0.39 21.37 -6.77
CA GLY A 182 1.33 22.42 -7.16
C GLY A 182 1.51 23.50 -6.08
N ARG A 183 1.41 23.15 -4.79
CA ARG A 183 1.60 24.09 -3.68
C ARG A 183 2.51 23.53 -2.60
N LYS A 184 3.42 24.37 -2.08
CA LYS A 184 4.22 24.04 -0.89
C LYS A 184 3.37 24.15 0.36
N THR A 185 3.57 23.22 1.29
CA THR A 185 2.94 23.31 2.62
C THR A 185 3.76 24.24 3.50
N LYS A 186 3.14 25.19 4.19
CA LYS A 186 3.80 26.07 5.16
C LYS A 186 3.64 25.50 6.56
N ILE A 187 4.74 25.33 7.30
CA ILE A 187 4.72 24.82 8.68
C ILE A 187 5.32 25.87 9.61
N ILE A 188 4.52 26.33 10.57
CA ILE A 188 4.91 27.33 11.58
C ILE A 188 5.13 26.63 12.92
N GLY A 189 6.23 26.96 13.59
CA GLY A 189 6.47 26.53 14.97
C GLY A 189 7.72 27.16 15.56
N THR A 190 8.02 26.83 16.81
CA THR A 190 9.31 27.17 17.40
C THR A 190 10.45 26.47 16.65
N PRO A 191 11.69 26.99 16.68
CA PRO A 191 12.83 26.34 16.06
C PRO A 191 12.97 24.85 16.44
N LYS A 192 12.77 24.52 17.72
CA LYS A 192 12.80 23.13 18.22
C LYS A 192 11.67 22.26 17.67
N GLN A 193 10.46 22.80 17.53
CA GLN A 193 9.35 22.06 16.90
C GLN A 193 9.61 21.84 15.40
N ILE A 194 10.21 22.81 14.72
CA ILE A 194 10.57 22.71 13.30
C ILE A 194 11.64 21.63 13.09
N GLU A 195 12.69 21.61 13.91
CA GLU A 195 13.71 20.55 13.87
C GLU A 195 13.09 19.17 14.04
N ARG A 196 12.22 19.01 15.06
CA ARG A 196 11.49 17.77 15.29
C ARG A 196 10.62 17.38 14.10
N ILE A 197 9.78 18.28 13.57
CA ILE A 197 8.89 17.88 12.47
C ILE A 197 9.65 17.60 11.17
N LYS A 198 10.78 18.27 10.92
CA LYS A 198 11.70 17.91 9.82
C LYS A 198 12.15 16.46 9.96
N ASP A 199 12.56 16.08 11.17
CA ASP A 199 12.99 14.71 11.48
C ASP A 199 11.87 13.68 11.29
N TYR A 200 10.64 14.01 11.72
CA TYR A 200 9.46 13.17 11.49
C TYR A 200 9.16 12.96 10.00
N LEU A 201 9.10 14.05 9.23
CA LEU A 201 8.83 13.99 7.79
C LEU A 201 9.95 13.26 7.05
N TYR A 202 11.20 13.45 7.47
CA TYR A 202 12.33 12.74 6.91
C TYR A 202 12.17 11.22 7.08
N ALA A 203 11.87 10.78 8.31
CA ALA A 203 11.65 9.36 8.61
C ALA A 203 10.39 8.78 7.94
N CYS A 204 9.45 9.62 7.49
CA CYS A 204 8.32 9.18 6.68
C CYS A 204 8.71 8.96 5.21
N TYR A 205 9.48 9.86 4.60
CA TYR A 205 9.73 9.83 3.15
C TYR A 205 11.04 9.15 2.72
N TYR A 206 12.02 9.08 3.62
CA TYR A 206 13.36 8.64 3.27
C TYR A 206 13.84 7.54 4.21
N ASN A 207 14.78 6.76 3.71
CA ASN A 207 15.56 5.84 4.51
C ASN A 207 17.03 6.02 4.11
N ASP A 208 17.89 6.25 5.09
CA ASP A 208 19.33 6.38 4.86
C ASP A 208 20.03 5.01 4.81
N ASN A 209 19.39 3.98 5.38
CA ASN A 209 19.94 2.65 5.53
C ASN A 209 19.10 1.67 4.70
N TYR A 210 19.53 1.41 3.46
CA TYR A 210 18.92 0.37 2.63
C TYR A 210 19.53 -1.01 2.97
N PRO A 211 18.68 -2.03 3.19
CA PRO A 211 19.13 -3.40 3.41
C PRO A 211 19.96 -3.94 2.24
N SER A 212 21.01 -4.72 2.52
CA SER A 212 21.88 -5.30 1.48
C SER A 212 21.14 -6.27 0.56
N GLN A 213 20.06 -6.89 1.03
CA GLN A 213 19.20 -7.79 0.23
C GLN A 213 18.42 -7.04 -0.87
N ILE A 214 18.27 -5.73 -0.72
CA ILE A 214 17.74 -4.83 -1.74
C ILE A 214 18.88 -4.41 -2.71
N GLY A 215 20.16 -4.57 -2.37
CA GLY A 215 21.30 -4.22 -3.25
C GLY A 215 21.56 -2.71 -3.37
N GLU A 216 22.36 -2.27 -4.36
CA GLU A 216 22.56 -0.83 -4.69
C GLU A 216 21.34 -0.20 -5.40
N GLU A 217 20.13 -0.67 -5.08
CA GLU A 217 18.87 -0.11 -5.58
C GLU A 217 18.71 1.33 -5.06
N ARG A 218 19.28 2.32 -5.76
CA ARG A 218 18.93 3.75 -5.61
C ARG A 218 17.55 3.99 -6.22
N TYR A 219 16.54 3.32 -5.68
CA TYR A 219 15.23 3.13 -6.29
C TYR A 219 14.41 4.43 -6.33
N LEU A 220 14.63 5.33 -5.37
CA LEU A 220 14.07 6.69 -5.36
C LEU A 220 14.58 7.52 -6.54
N ASP A 221 15.89 7.49 -6.82
CA ASP A 221 16.48 8.29 -7.91
C ASP A 221 15.76 7.97 -9.23
N PHE A 222 15.53 6.69 -9.50
CA PHE A 222 14.91 6.25 -10.75
C PHE A 222 13.41 6.54 -10.86
N MET A 223 12.67 6.44 -9.75
CA MET A 223 11.21 6.65 -9.77
C MET A 223 10.81 8.12 -9.78
N TYR A 224 11.64 8.99 -9.21
CA TYR A 224 11.46 10.45 -9.28
C TYR A 224 12.03 11.06 -10.59
N GLN A 225 13.11 10.49 -11.15
CA GLN A 225 13.69 10.89 -12.45
C GLN A 225 12.65 10.92 -13.59
N ASN A 226 11.67 10.01 -13.59
CA ASN A 226 10.67 9.94 -14.65
C ASN A 226 9.54 10.98 -14.52
N ARG A 227 9.52 11.80 -13.45
CA ARG A 227 8.53 12.87 -13.25
C ARG A 227 9.15 14.26 -13.05
N ILE A 228 10.44 14.34 -12.72
CA ILE A 228 11.12 15.57 -12.33
C ILE A 228 12.55 15.57 -12.92
N GLU A 229 12.98 16.69 -13.48
CA GLU A 229 14.39 16.93 -13.89
C GLU A 229 15.35 17.08 -12.69
N LYS A 230 15.06 16.40 -11.57
CA LYS A 230 15.90 16.37 -10.36
C LYS A 230 16.12 14.92 -9.95
N GLU A 231 17.33 14.65 -9.48
CA GLU A 231 17.72 13.32 -8.99
C GLU A 231 16.95 12.92 -7.72
N ARG A 232 16.56 13.89 -6.87
CA ARG A 232 15.81 13.66 -5.62
C ARG A 232 14.94 14.86 -5.26
N LEU A 233 13.76 14.60 -4.69
CA LEU A 233 12.95 15.63 -4.02
C LEU A 233 13.46 15.85 -2.60
N GLU A 234 13.74 17.10 -2.24
CA GLU A 234 14.11 17.49 -0.88
C GLU A 234 12.89 17.97 -0.08
N LEU A 235 12.97 17.95 1.25
CA LEU A 235 11.87 18.44 2.10
C LEU A 235 11.53 19.91 1.80
N GLU A 236 12.53 20.72 1.50
CA GLU A 236 12.40 22.14 1.14
C GLU A 236 11.68 22.33 -0.22
N ASP A 237 11.62 21.32 -1.08
CA ASP A 237 10.77 21.33 -2.29
C ASP A 237 9.29 21.13 -1.95
N LEU A 238 8.98 20.44 -0.84
CA LEU A 238 7.62 20.10 -0.40
C LEU A 238 7.06 21.09 0.63
N VAL A 239 7.94 21.64 1.47
CA VAL A 239 7.58 22.38 2.68
C VAL A 239 8.38 23.67 2.80
N GLU A 240 7.70 24.74 3.20
CA GLU A 240 8.29 25.97 3.70
C GLU A 240 8.19 25.99 5.23
N PHE A 241 9.32 25.99 5.93
CA PHE A 241 9.38 26.03 7.39
C PHE A 241 9.54 27.47 7.88
N ILE A 242 8.63 27.91 8.75
CA ILE A 242 8.53 29.30 9.18
C ILE A 242 8.74 29.36 10.71
N PRO A 243 9.98 29.57 11.18
CA PRO A 243 10.26 29.65 12.60
C PRO A 243 9.65 30.90 13.22
N LEU A 244 9.03 30.73 14.39
CA LEU A 244 8.59 31.84 15.23
C LEU A 244 9.78 32.69 15.66
N LYS A 245 9.64 34.01 15.57
CA LYS A 245 10.57 35.01 16.11
C LYS A 245 9.87 35.74 17.24
N ASN A 246 10.44 35.70 18.45
CA ASN A 246 9.84 36.28 19.65
C ASN A 246 8.37 35.86 19.89
N GLY A 247 8.03 34.60 19.55
CA GLY A 247 6.68 34.06 19.68
C GLY A 247 5.72 34.45 18.54
N GLU A 248 6.20 35.11 17.49
CA GLU A 248 5.37 35.57 16.37
C GLU A 248 5.89 35.06 15.01
N ALA A 249 4.99 34.95 14.03
CA ALA A 249 5.33 34.72 12.62
C ALA A 249 4.35 35.45 11.71
N GLU A 250 4.79 35.80 10.51
CA GLU A 250 3.97 36.45 9.48
C GLU A 250 3.95 35.59 8.21
N ILE A 251 2.76 35.46 7.61
CA ILE A 251 2.55 34.78 6.33
C ILE A 251 1.61 35.63 5.50
N GLY A 252 2.13 36.29 4.46
CA GLY A 252 1.33 37.19 3.65
C GLY A 252 0.68 38.27 4.52
N ARG A 253 -0.66 38.27 4.58
CA ARG A 253 -1.43 39.22 5.41
C ARG A 253 -1.78 38.72 6.81
N ILE A 254 -1.36 37.50 7.16
CA ILE A 254 -1.68 36.85 8.43
C ILE A 254 -0.54 37.03 9.41
N LYS A 255 -0.87 37.47 10.62
CA LYS A 255 0.03 37.45 11.77
C LYS A 255 -0.37 36.34 12.74
N VAL A 256 0.60 35.52 13.11
CA VAL A 256 0.45 34.44 14.09
C VAL A 256 1.19 34.83 15.37
N ILE A 257 0.50 34.76 16.50
CA ILE A 257 1.05 35.05 17.83
C ILE A 257 0.87 33.80 18.69
N TYR A 258 1.98 33.16 19.04
CA TYR A 258 2.04 31.90 19.77
C TYR A 258 1.95 32.16 21.28
N GLY A 259 0.89 31.67 21.91
CA GLY A 259 0.74 31.68 23.36
C GLY A 259 1.15 30.34 23.99
N ARG A 260 0.99 30.24 25.31
CA ARG A 260 1.31 29.02 26.06
C ARG A 260 0.38 27.85 25.75
N GLU A 261 -0.93 28.12 25.65
CA GLU A 261 -1.97 27.10 25.45
C GLU A 261 -2.75 27.30 24.16
N SER A 262 -2.72 28.51 23.60
CA SER A 262 -3.50 28.88 22.43
C SER A 262 -2.67 29.72 21.48
N VAL A 263 -2.96 29.62 20.20
CA VAL A 263 -2.43 30.53 19.18
C VAL A 263 -3.49 31.56 18.80
N LYS A 264 -3.05 32.80 18.64
CA LYS A 264 -3.84 33.90 18.09
C LYS A 264 -3.44 34.12 16.64
N ILE A 265 -4.43 34.20 15.75
CA ILE A 265 -4.27 34.41 14.31
C ILE A 265 -5.01 35.70 13.97
N ILE A 266 -4.31 36.66 13.39
CA ILE A 266 -4.85 37.96 12.96
C ILE A 266 -4.82 38.01 11.44
N ASP A 267 -5.97 38.25 10.82
CA ASP A 267 -6.14 38.40 9.37
C ASP A 267 -6.96 39.66 9.09
N GLY A 268 -6.25 40.75 8.79
CA GLY A 268 -6.85 42.09 8.69
C GLY A 268 -7.50 42.52 10.01
N LYS A 269 -8.83 42.63 10.01
CA LYS A 269 -9.64 42.97 11.20
C LYS A 269 -10.13 41.75 11.98
N ASN A 270 -9.98 40.55 11.42
CA ASN A 270 -10.45 39.32 12.05
C ASN A 270 -9.39 38.78 13.00
N GLU A 271 -9.84 38.32 14.15
CA GLU A 271 -8.99 37.67 15.15
C GLU A 271 -9.58 36.31 15.50
N TYR A 272 -8.74 35.28 15.43
CA TYR A 272 -9.09 33.91 15.79
C TYR A 272 -8.18 33.44 16.92
N ARG A 273 -8.74 32.67 17.85
CA ARG A 273 -7.97 32.03 18.92
C ARG A 273 -8.26 30.54 18.93
N VAL A 274 -7.23 29.74 18.82
CA VAL A 274 -7.34 28.28 18.73
C VAL A 274 -6.55 27.65 19.87
N ASN A 275 -7.18 26.72 20.59
CA ASN A 275 -6.50 25.94 21.62
C ASN A 275 -5.54 24.94 20.97
N MET A 276 -4.29 24.94 21.42
CA MET A 276 -3.23 24.04 20.97
C MET A 276 -3.08 22.81 21.87
N LEU A 277 -3.75 22.82 23.01
CA LEU A 277 -3.91 21.71 23.94
C LEU A 277 -5.30 21.08 23.73
N ASN A 278 -5.40 19.76 23.90
CA ASN A 278 -6.64 19.00 23.75
C ASN A 278 -7.18 18.89 22.31
N LEU A 279 -6.28 18.76 21.33
CA LEU A 279 -6.64 18.25 20.01
C LEU A 279 -7.08 16.78 20.16
N LYS A 280 -8.29 16.48 19.69
CA LYS A 280 -8.93 15.17 19.78
C LYS A 280 -8.72 14.39 18.49
N ARG A 281 -8.67 13.06 18.58
CA ARG A 281 -8.70 12.18 17.40
C ARG A 281 -9.89 12.48 16.49
N LEU A 282 -9.73 12.27 15.18
CA LEU A 282 -10.87 12.31 14.26
C LEU A 282 -11.91 11.26 14.67
N LYS A 283 -13.19 11.58 14.47
CA LYS A 283 -14.29 10.66 14.76
C LYS A 283 -14.60 9.84 13.51
N ILE A 284 -14.57 8.53 13.67
CA ILE A 284 -15.03 7.57 12.67
C ILE A 284 -16.39 7.01 13.08
N ASN A 285 -17.32 6.92 12.12
CA ASN A 285 -18.62 6.29 12.29
C ASN A 285 -18.84 5.31 11.15
N PHE A 286 -19.53 4.21 11.46
CA PHE A 286 -19.88 3.18 10.50
C PHE A 286 -21.40 3.07 10.38
N LYS A 287 -21.90 2.91 9.17
CA LYS A 287 -23.27 2.40 8.93
C LYS A 287 -23.18 1.00 8.36
N ASN A 288 -24.08 0.13 8.81
CA ASN A 288 -24.19 -1.26 8.36
C ASN A 288 -22.90 -2.08 8.54
N ILE A 289 -22.08 -1.75 9.54
CA ILE A 289 -20.96 -2.61 9.92
C ILE A 289 -21.48 -3.81 10.68
N GLU A 290 -21.13 -4.99 10.22
CA GLU A 290 -21.43 -6.23 10.91
C GLU A 290 -20.24 -6.64 11.78
N LYS A 291 -20.53 -7.10 13.00
CA LYS A 291 -19.52 -7.69 13.85
C LYS A 291 -19.04 -9.01 13.24
N VAL A 292 -17.75 -9.29 13.37
CA VAL A 292 -17.19 -10.58 12.97
C VAL A 292 -17.70 -11.65 13.93
N LYS A 293 -18.60 -12.52 13.44
CA LYS A 293 -19.28 -13.52 14.27
C LYS A 293 -18.32 -14.59 14.81
N ASN A 294 -17.45 -15.10 13.95
CA ASN A 294 -16.47 -16.13 14.28
C ASN A 294 -15.09 -15.69 13.80
N ILE A 295 -14.08 -15.81 14.66
CA ILE A 295 -12.70 -15.57 14.24
C ILE A 295 -12.22 -16.84 13.50
N PRO A 296 -11.66 -16.72 12.28
CA PRO A 296 -11.11 -17.86 11.56
C PRO A 296 -9.97 -18.54 12.32
N ASP A 297 -9.86 -19.87 12.21
CA ASP A 297 -8.62 -20.56 12.58
C ASP A 297 -7.52 -20.22 11.59
N PHE A 298 -7.82 -20.20 10.29
CA PHE A 298 -6.94 -19.66 9.26
C PHE A 298 -7.73 -18.81 8.28
N GLY A 299 -7.27 -17.60 8.01
CA GLY A 299 -8.01 -16.66 7.17
C GLY A 299 -7.58 -15.21 7.35
N ILE A 300 -8.41 -14.30 6.86
CA ILE A 300 -8.15 -12.86 6.91
C ILE A 300 -9.38 -12.09 7.35
N THR A 301 -9.17 -10.95 8.02
CA THR A 301 -10.17 -9.90 8.19
C THR A 301 -9.58 -8.56 7.75
N ILE A 302 -10.21 -7.91 6.77
CA ILE A 302 -9.79 -6.60 6.27
C ILE A 302 -10.30 -5.51 7.20
N LEU A 303 -9.41 -4.64 7.68
CA LEU A 303 -9.74 -3.46 8.49
C LEU A 303 -9.85 -2.22 7.61
N GLY A 304 -8.94 -2.05 6.67
CA GLY A 304 -8.97 -1.03 5.62
C GLY A 304 -8.36 -1.55 4.31
N ALA A 305 -8.76 -0.98 3.19
CA ALA A 305 -8.36 -1.43 1.85
C ALA A 305 -8.23 -0.27 0.84
N ASP A 306 -8.26 0.97 1.32
CA ASP A 306 -8.12 2.17 0.51
C ASP A 306 -6.74 2.78 0.73
N ASN A 307 -6.33 3.67 -0.18
CA ASN A 307 -5.13 4.47 0.02
C ASN A 307 -5.37 5.72 0.88
N SER A 308 -4.28 6.41 1.21
CA SER A 308 -4.26 7.66 2.00
C SER A 308 -5.09 8.84 1.46
N PHE A 309 -5.56 8.78 0.21
CA PHE A 309 -6.21 9.90 -0.49
C PHE A 309 -7.66 9.62 -0.88
N GLU A 310 -8.20 8.45 -0.55
CA GLU A 310 -9.59 8.14 -0.85
C GLU A 310 -10.55 8.86 0.11
N PRO A 311 -11.60 9.54 -0.40
CA PRO A 311 -12.60 10.19 0.44
C PRO A 311 -13.26 9.19 1.41
N HIS A 312 -13.15 9.47 2.71
CA HIS A 312 -13.55 8.58 3.82
C HIS A 312 -12.98 7.15 3.74
N GLY A 313 -11.88 6.95 3.00
CA GLY A 313 -11.21 5.67 2.89
C GLY A 313 -10.48 5.28 4.17
N LEU A 314 -10.36 3.97 4.39
CA LEU A 314 -9.58 3.40 5.50
C LEU A 314 -8.29 2.82 4.95
N SER A 315 -7.17 3.31 5.48
CA SER A 315 -5.83 2.89 5.10
C SER A 315 -5.67 1.38 5.20
N THR A 316 -4.96 0.82 4.23
CA THR A 316 -4.74 -0.63 4.12
C THR A 316 -4.19 -1.20 5.43
N SER A 317 -4.97 -2.07 6.03
CA SER A 317 -4.60 -2.83 7.24
C SER A 317 -5.52 -4.03 7.36
N TYR A 318 -5.00 -5.15 7.84
CA TYR A 318 -5.77 -6.39 7.93
C TYR A 318 -5.16 -7.36 8.94
N ILE A 319 -5.98 -8.29 9.41
CA ILE A 319 -5.55 -9.35 10.33
C ILE A 319 -5.46 -10.64 9.55
N ILE A 320 -4.28 -11.27 9.54
CA ILE A 320 -4.15 -12.68 9.17
C ILE A 320 -4.35 -13.50 10.45
N TRP A 321 -5.32 -14.39 10.43
CA TRP A 321 -5.66 -15.25 11.56
C TRP A 321 -4.92 -16.58 11.44
N VAL A 322 -4.29 -17.00 12.54
CA VAL A 322 -3.67 -18.33 12.68
C VAL A 322 -4.02 -18.88 14.06
N ASN A 323 -4.75 -19.99 14.12
CA ASN A 323 -5.30 -20.56 15.36
C ASN A 323 -6.01 -19.50 16.21
N GLN A 324 -6.81 -18.63 15.58
CA GLN A 324 -7.53 -17.50 16.18
C GLN A 324 -6.65 -16.45 16.88
N LYS A 325 -5.32 -16.48 16.65
CA LYS A 325 -4.37 -15.44 17.02
C LYS A 325 -4.20 -14.51 15.83
N GLY A 326 -4.34 -13.21 16.05
CA GLY A 326 -4.22 -12.22 14.99
C GLY A 326 -2.77 -11.79 14.78
N LEU A 327 -2.31 -11.90 13.54
CA LEU A 327 -1.19 -11.15 12.97
C LEU A 327 -1.77 -9.91 12.28
N LEU A 328 -1.73 -8.76 12.95
CA LEU A 328 -2.14 -7.49 12.38
C LEU A 328 -1.04 -7.02 11.42
N VAL A 329 -1.33 -6.99 10.13
CA VAL A 329 -0.45 -6.43 9.11
C VAL A 329 -0.78 -4.95 8.96
N ASP A 330 0.21 -4.13 9.36
CA ASP A 330 0.15 -2.69 9.52
C ASP A 330 -0.89 -2.20 10.53
N VAL A 331 -0.59 -1.04 11.13
CA VAL A 331 -1.45 -0.38 12.12
C VAL A 331 -1.86 0.98 11.56
N GLY A 332 -2.76 0.94 10.59
CA GLY A 332 -3.34 2.14 10.00
C GLY A 332 -4.12 2.99 11.01
N ALA A 333 -4.48 4.20 10.61
CA ALA A 333 -5.31 5.06 11.44
C ALA A 333 -6.65 4.38 11.77
N PHE A 334 -7.20 4.70 12.94
CA PHE A 334 -8.47 4.15 13.44
C PHE A 334 -8.49 2.64 13.67
N THR A 335 -7.36 1.93 13.61
CA THR A 335 -7.30 0.47 13.85
C THR A 335 -8.11 0.05 15.09
N LEU A 336 -7.90 0.73 16.23
CA LEU A 336 -8.63 0.41 17.47
C LEU A 336 -10.14 0.66 17.38
N ASP A 337 -10.56 1.72 16.68
CA ASP A 337 -11.98 2.03 16.49
C ASP A 337 -12.65 1.03 15.52
N ILE A 338 -11.91 0.57 14.51
CA ILE A 338 -12.37 -0.47 13.58
C ILE A 338 -12.50 -1.81 14.30
N LEU A 339 -11.51 -2.20 15.11
CA LEU A 339 -11.56 -3.42 15.92
C LEU A 339 -12.79 -3.44 16.83
N ASP A 340 -13.04 -2.33 17.54
CA ASP A 340 -14.22 -2.19 18.40
C ASP A 340 -15.54 -2.31 17.61
N ALA A 341 -15.63 -1.61 16.47
CA ALA A 341 -16.81 -1.67 15.60
C ALA A 341 -17.08 -3.08 15.03
N LEU A 342 -16.02 -3.84 14.73
CA LEU A 342 -16.11 -5.24 14.30
C LEU A 342 -16.32 -6.23 15.46
N GLY A 343 -16.29 -5.77 16.71
CA GLY A 343 -16.40 -6.64 17.88
C GLY A 343 -15.17 -7.52 18.12
N ILE A 344 -14.01 -7.14 17.60
CA ILE A 344 -12.75 -7.86 17.76
C ILE A 344 -11.97 -7.23 18.93
N SER A 345 -11.73 -7.98 20.00
CA SER A 345 -10.88 -7.53 21.09
C SER A 345 -9.43 -7.34 20.60
N TYR A 346 -8.81 -6.21 20.91
CA TYR A 346 -7.40 -5.96 20.60
C TYR A 346 -6.47 -6.99 21.25
N GLU A 347 -6.88 -7.66 22.34
CA GLU A 347 -6.10 -8.72 22.99
C GLU A 347 -5.95 -9.98 22.11
N LYS A 348 -6.77 -10.12 21.04
CA LYS A 348 -6.60 -11.18 20.04
C LYS A 348 -5.42 -10.91 19.10
N ILE A 349 -4.96 -9.67 19.01
CA ILE A 349 -3.78 -9.30 18.23
C ILE A 349 -2.53 -9.67 19.03
N LYS A 350 -1.88 -10.76 18.62
CA LYS A 350 -0.66 -11.27 19.29
C LYS A 350 0.60 -10.76 18.61
N PHE A 351 0.50 -10.50 17.32
CA PHE A 351 1.59 -10.05 16.49
C PHE A 351 1.14 -8.82 15.69
N ILE A 352 2.06 -7.87 15.53
CA ILE A 352 1.94 -6.76 14.58
C ILE A 352 3.11 -6.91 13.61
N LEU A 353 2.83 -7.05 12.32
CA LEU A 353 3.81 -6.94 11.27
C LEU A 353 3.77 -5.52 10.71
N LEU A 354 4.88 -4.79 10.82
CA LEU A 354 5.02 -3.46 10.20
C LEU A 354 5.74 -3.63 8.86
N THR A 355 5.01 -3.41 7.76
CA THR A 355 5.53 -3.63 6.41
C THR A 355 6.50 -2.54 5.99
N HIS A 356 6.22 -1.29 6.33
CA HIS A 356 7.09 -0.14 6.08
C HIS A 356 6.69 1.08 6.93
N GLN A 357 7.39 2.19 6.74
CA GLN A 357 7.35 3.36 7.62
C GLN A 357 6.46 4.52 7.15
N HIS A 358 5.68 4.33 6.07
CA HIS A 358 4.74 5.38 5.67
C HIS A 358 3.64 5.55 6.72
N GLU A 359 3.20 6.79 6.88
CA GLU A 359 2.27 7.20 7.93
C GLU A 359 0.95 6.43 7.89
N ASP A 360 0.48 6.04 6.71
CA ASP A 360 -0.75 5.28 6.55
C ASP A 360 -0.71 3.83 7.01
N HIS A 361 0.49 3.32 7.27
CA HIS A 361 0.72 1.95 7.71
C HIS A 361 1.13 1.87 9.19
N ASP A 362 1.59 2.95 9.81
CA ASP A 362 2.11 2.92 11.18
C ASP A 362 1.51 3.96 12.14
N VAL A 363 0.73 4.95 11.66
CA VAL A 363 0.27 6.06 12.51
C VAL A 363 -0.60 5.60 13.68
N GLY A 364 -1.32 4.49 13.54
CA GLY A 364 -2.14 3.90 14.60
C GLY A 364 -1.32 3.22 15.71
N LEU A 365 -0.03 2.95 15.48
CA LEU A 365 0.83 2.23 16.42
C LEU A 365 0.91 2.94 17.77
N ILE A 366 1.03 4.27 17.79
CA ILE A 366 1.10 5.03 19.05
C ILE A 366 -0.15 4.83 19.91
N SER A 367 -1.34 4.87 19.31
CA SER A 367 -2.60 4.65 20.02
C SER A 367 -2.69 3.23 20.55
N PHE A 368 -2.23 2.25 19.76
CA PHE A 368 -2.17 0.84 20.16
C PHE A 368 -1.24 0.64 21.38
N LEU A 369 -0.01 1.16 21.33
CA LEU A 369 0.95 1.02 22.42
C LEU A 369 0.45 1.70 23.70
N LYS A 370 -0.16 2.88 23.61
CA LYS A 370 -0.74 3.56 24.77
C LYS A 370 -1.91 2.78 25.38
N LEU A 371 -2.70 2.07 24.57
CA LEU A 371 -3.74 1.17 25.06
C LEU A 371 -3.13 0.02 25.88
N VAL A 372 -2.08 -0.62 25.36
CA VAL A 372 -1.35 -1.69 26.06
C VAL A 372 -0.70 -1.18 27.34
N GLU A 373 -0.07 0.00 27.30
CA GLU A 373 0.54 0.64 28.46
C GLU A 373 -0.50 0.89 29.57
N LYS A 374 -1.64 1.48 29.23
CA LYS A 374 -2.74 1.74 30.18
C LYS A 374 -3.27 0.44 30.78
N ARG A 375 -3.43 -0.61 29.96
CA ARG A 375 -3.80 -1.94 30.46
C ARG A 375 -2.76 -2.43 31.48
N ASN A 376 -1.48 -2.39 31.16
CA ASN A 376 -0.41 -2.89 32.03
C ASN A 376 -0.29 -2.14 33.37
N ARG A 377 -0.77 -0.90 33.44
CA ARG A 377 -0.87 -0.16 34.72
C ARG A 377 -2.01 -0.63 35.61
N ASN A 378 -3.07 -1.21 35.03
CA ASN A 378 -4.29 -1.60 35.73
C ASN A 378 -4.34 -3.10 36.11
N TYR A 379 -3.42 -3.92 35.59
CA TYR A 379 -3.41 -5.37 35.81
C TYR A 379 -2.02 -5.86 36.23
N SER A 380 -1.98 -6.79 37.19
CA SER A 380 -0.72 -7.38 37.67
C SER A 380 0.02 -8.18 36.60
N GLN A 381 -0.71 -8.80 35.66
CA GLN A 381 -0.12 -9.50 34.53
C GLN A 381 0.16 -8.52 33.38
N GLN A 382 1.42 -8.16 33.23
CA GLN A 382 1.89 -7.38 32.08
C GLN A 382 1.73 -8.18 30.79
N GLN A 383 1.30 -7.50 29.73
CA GLN A 383 1.23 -8.04 28.38
C GLN A 383 2.11 -7.23 27.45
N LYS A 384 2.69 -7.90 26.46
CA LYS A 384 3.40 -7.26 25.35
C LYS A 384 2.84 -7.76 24.04
N VAL A 385 2.75 -6.88 23.06
CA VAL A 385 2.49 -7.26 21.68
C VAL A 385 3.82 -7.56 20.99
N LYS A 386 3.87 -8.62 20.18
CA LYS A 386 5.07 -8.90 19.39
C LYS A 386 5.06 -8.03 18.14
N ILE A 387 6.08 -7.21 17.95
CA ILE A 387 6.27 -6.45 16.70
C ILE A 387 7.31 -7.18 15.87
N ILE A 388 6.91 -7.61 14.67
CA ILE A 388 7.75 -8.28 13.68
C ILE A 388 8.03 -7.29 12.56
N THR A 389 9.29 -7.08 12.19
CA THR A 389 9.70 -6.27 11.02
C THR A 389 11.21 -6.43 10.78
N SER A 390 11.78 -5.66 9.85
CA SER A 390 13.23 -5.54 9.68
C SER A 390 13.83 -4.49 10.63
N LYS A 391 15.15 -4.54 10.83
CA LYS A 391 15.86 -3.55 11.65
C LYS A 391 15.69 -2.13 11.10
N GLU A 392 15.82 -1.98 9.79
CA GLU A 392 15.81 -0.70 9.08
C GLU A 392 14.44 -0.02 9.18
N ILE A 393 13.37 -0.80 9.01
CA ILE A 393 11.99 -0.29 9.15
C ILE A 393 11.73 0.09 10.62
N TRP A 394 12.12 -0.76 11.58
CA TRP A 394 11.93 -0.46 12.99
C TRP A 394 12.68 0.79 13.45
N GLU A 395 13.91 1.01 12.97
CA GLU A 395 14.70 2.18 13.35
C GLU A 395 14.02 3.50 12.95
N ASN A 396 13.43 3.56 11.76
CA ASN A 396 12.69 4.74 11.31
C ASN A 396 11.36 4.92 12.06
N ILE A 397 10.63 3.85 12.33
CA ILE A 397 9.39 3.91 13.14
C ILE A 397 9.71 4.35 14.58
N ARG A 398 10.78 3.82 15.18
CA ARG A 398 11.27 4.23 16.51
C ARG A 398 11.73 5.69 16.51
N ARG A 399 12.39 6.16 15.46
CA ARG A 399 12.76 7.59 15.28
C ARG A 399 11.50 8.46 15.27
N LYS A 400 10.46 8.09 14.51
CA LYS A 400 9.17 8.80 14.52
C LYS A 400 8.57 8.87 15.93
N LEU A 401 8.55 7.76 16.68
CA LEU A 401 8.06 7.77 18.06
C LEU A 401 8.87 8.72 18.97
N ILE A 402 10.20 8.70 18.89
CA ILE A 402 11.08 9.62 19.65
C ILE A 402 10.75 11.08 19.30
N VAL A 403 10.57 11.37 18.02
CA VAL A 403 10.22 12.72 17.56
C VAL A 403 8.87 13.16 18.08
N LEU A 404 7.86 12.28 18.06
CA LEU A 404 6.51 12.58 18.55
C LEU A 404 6.50 12.85 20.06
N TYR A 405 7.21 12.06 20.86
CA TYR A 405 7.34 12.33 22.30
C TYR A 405 8.25 13.51 22.62
N GLY A 406 9.29 13.74 21.81
CA GLY A 406 10.35 14.70 22.09
C GLY A 406 11.29 14.28 23.23
N ASP A 407 11.12 13.05 23.73
CA ASP A 407 11.94 12.44 24.78
C ASP A 407 12.18 10.97 24.48
N LYS A 408 13.45 10.60 24.30
CA LYS A 408 13.85 9.24 23.97
C LYS A 408 13.59 8.27 25.11
N GLU A 409 13.84 8.67 26.36
CA GLU A 409 13.70 7.77 27.51
C GLU A 409 12.25 7.33 27.72
N THR A 410 11.30 8.25 27.56
CA THR A 410 9.87 7.95 27.57
C THR A 410 9.50 6.92 26.51
N VAL A 411 10.05 7.03 25.29
CA VAL A 411 9.80 6.06 24.23
C VAL A 411 10.40 4.69 24.56
N GLU A 412 11.61 4.62 25.10
CA GLU A 412 12.20 3.35 25.52
C GLU A 412 11.41 2.68 26.66
N ARG A 413 10.89 3.47 27.61
CA ARG A 413 9.99 2.95 28.66
C ARG A 413 8.67 2.43 28.07
N LEU A 414 8.09 3.16 27.11
CA LEU A 414 6.88 2.70 26.41
C LEU A 414 7.15 1.38 25.68
N ILE A 415 8.19 1.32 24.85
CA ILE A 415 8.56 0.13 24.08
C ILE A 415 8.86 -1.03 25.04
N SER A 416 9.73 -0.83 26.04
CA SER A 416 10.10 -1.91 26.98
C SER A 416 8.93 -2.45 27.79
N SER A 417 7.89 -1.65 28.04
CA SER A 417 6.70 -2.07 28.80
C SER A 417 5.56 -2.63 27.93
N THR A 418 5.60 -2.47 26.61
CA THR A 418 4.47 -2.82 25.71
C THR A 418 4.83 -3.70 24.53
N VAL A 419 6.12 -3.78 24.15
CA VAL A 419 6.59 -4.45 22.93
C VAL A 419 7.58 -5.56 23.25
N GLU A 420 7.36 -6.72 22.63
CA GLU A 420 8.40 -7.73 22.40
C GLU A 420 8.83 -7.60 20.93
N LEU A 421 10.07 -7.17 20.68
CA LEU A 421 10.54 -6.88 19.33
C LEU A 421 11.17 -8.12 18.69
N VAL A 422 10.75 -8.44 17.47
CA VAL A 422 11.28 -9.52 16.64
C VAL A 422 11.81 -8.90 15.35
N LEU A 423 13.13 -8.72 15.28
CA LEU A 423 13.81 -8.23 14.08
C LEU A 423 14.28 -9.42 13.26
N LEU A 424 13.76 -9.55 12.04
CA LEU A 424 14.12 -10.64 11.15
C LEU A 424 15.13 -10.19 10.09
N LYS A 425 16.05 -11.08 9.73
CA LYS A 425 16.82 -10.96 8.48
C LYS A 425 15.93 -11.35 7.31
N ILE A 426 15.37 -10.35 6.66
CA ILE A 426 14.40 -10.51 5.59
C ILE A 426 15.01 -11.30 4.41
N GLY A 427 14.28 -12.30 3.91
CA GLY A 427 14.73 -13.22 2.87
C GLY A 427 15.62 -14.37 3.36
N GLU A 428 16.07 -14.35 4.62
CA GLU A 428 16.98 -15.35 5.18
C GLU A 428 16.37 -16.12 6.35
N GLU A 429 15.55 -15.46 7.17
CA GLU A 429 14.93 -16.03 8.37
C GLU A 429 13.44 -16.33 8.17
N ILE A 430 13.02 -17.48 8.67
CA ILE A 430 11.61 -17.88 8.76
C ILE A 430 11.19 -17.80 10.22
N TYR A 431 10.15 -17.02 10.51
CA TYR A 431 9.64 -16.88 11.86
C TYR A 431 8.58 -17.95 12.15
N ARG A 432 8.82 -18.79 13.16
CA ARG A 432 7.83 -19.77 13.63
C ARG A 432 6.80 -19.09 14.52
N ILE A 433 5.54 -19.08 14.08
CA ILE A 433 4.41 -18.53 14.85
C ILE A 433 3.97 -19.56 15.91
N ASP A 434 3.90 -20.83 15.51
CA ASP A 434 3.72 -22.01 16.37
C ASP A 434 4.30 -23.27 15.67
N ASP A 435 3.93 -24.46 16.14
CA ASP A 435 4.48 -25.73 15.64
C ASP A 435 4.11 -26.02 14.19
N VAL A 436 2.97 -25.51 13.71
CA VAL A 436 2.41 -25.81 12.37
C VAL A 436 2.32 -24.58 11.48
N SER A 437 2.74 -23.41 11.97
CA SER A 437 2.69 -22.16 11.22
C SER A 437 3.96 -21.33 11.28
N ASN A 438 4.22 -20.67 10.16
CA ASN A 438 5.38 -19.79 10.04
C ASN A 438 5.10 -18.61 9.12
N LEU A 439 5.95 -17.60 9.25
CA LEU A 439 5.96 -16.37 8.47
C LEU A 439 7.29 -16.26 7.72
N GLU A 440 7.19 -16.15 6.41
CA GLU A 440 8.31 -15.86 5.51
C GLU A 440 8.16 -14.43 4.98
N LEU A 441 9.23 -13.65 5.01
CA LEU A 441 9.23 -12.26 4.54
C LEU A 441 10.32 -12.05 3.50
N ASN A 442 10.00 -11.23 2.49
CA ASN A 442 10.94 -10.69 1.52
C ASN A 442 10.70 -9.19 1.37
N TYR A 443 11.70 -8.46 0.87
CA TYR A 443 11.49 -7.06 0.53
C TYR A 443 10.64 -6.93 -0.74
N ALA A 444 9.55 -6.19 -0.66
CA ALA A 444 8.81 -5.73 -1.82
C ALA A 444 9.62 -4.67 -2.58
N MET A 445 9.23 -4.40 -3.82
CA MET A 445 9.70 -3.25 -4.58
C MET A 445 8.83 -2.02 -4.25
N HIS A 446 9.34 -1.01 -3.55
CA HIS A 446 8.60 0.21 -3.17
C HIS A 446 9.54 1.39 -2.90
N GLY A 447 9.01 2.62 -2.78
CA GLY A 447 9.81 3.85 -2.62
C GLY A 447 10.66 3.92 -1.35
N VAL A 448 10.33 3.13 -0.34
CA VAL A 448 11.13 2.86 0.85
C VAL A 448 11.15 1.34 1.08
N PRO A 449 12.09 0.79 1.88
CA PRO A 449 12.05 -0.63 2.21
C PRO A 449 10.67 -1.03 2.73
N SER A 450 10.05 -1.98 2.03
CA SER A 450 8.72 -2.50 2.28
C SER A 450 8.75 -4.01 2.28
N LEU A 451 7.90 -4.64 3.09
CA LEU A 451 7.85 -6.09 3.25
C LEU A 451 6.64 -6.69 2.53
N MET A 452 6.90 -7.75 1.79
CA MET A 452 5.92 -8.71 1.33
C MET A 452 6.15 -10.04 2.04
N GLY A 453 5.13 -10.91 2.13
CA GLY A 453 5.27 -12.12 2.92
C GLY A 453 4.27 -13.22 2.61
N ARG A 454 4.48 -14.35 3.29
CA ARG A 454 3.64 -15.54 3.26
C ARG A 454 3.44 -16.04 4.69
N VAL A 455 2.20 -16.30 5.07
CA VAL A 455 1.87 -17.06 6.28
C VAL A 455 1.48 -18.47 5.86
N ASN A 456 2.22 -19.45 6.34
CA ASN A 456 1.95 -20.87 6.13
C ASN A 456 1.24 -21.44 7.37
N TRP A 457 0.24 -22.29 7.15
CA TRP A 457 -0.44 -23.06 8.20
C TRP A 457 -0.77 -24.45 7.66
N GLY A 458 0.02 -25.46 8.06
CA GLY A 458 -0.03 -26.78 7.45
C GLY A 458 0.26 -26.74 5.95
N ASP A 459 -0.69 -27.22 5.14
CA ASP A 459 -0.65 -27.20 3.67
C ASP A 459 -1.24 -25.91 3.05
N LYS A 460 -1.75 -24.99 3.87
CA LYS A 460 -2.40 -23.75 3.43
C LYS A 460 -1.45 -22.57 3.51
N ARG A 461 -1.70 -21.57 2.64
CA ARG A 461 -0.88 -20.36 2.56
C ARG A 461 -1.72 -19.13 2.25
N ILE A 462 -1.43 -18.05 2.97
CA ILE A 462 -1.88 -16.69 2.65
C ILE A 462 -0.66 -15.85 2.29
N SER A 463 -0.59 -15.38 1.06
CA SER A 463 0.46 -14.43 0.61
C SER A 463 -0.04 -12.99 0.74
N PHE A 464 0.87 -12.04 0.97
CA PHE A 464 0.54 -10.62 1.02
C PHE A 464 1.67 -9.73 0.48
N SER A 465 1.33 -8.63 -0.19
CA SER A 465 2.33 -7.79 -0.87
C SER A 465 2.93 -6.66 -0.04
N GLY A 466 2.23 -6.19 1.01
CA GLY A 466 2.47 -4.83 1.50
C GLY A 466 2.32 -3.81 0.36
N ASP A 467 2.94 -2.63 0.49
CA ASP A 467 3.09 -1.70 -0.62
C ASP A 467 4.18 -2.19 -1.56
N HIS A 468 3.84 -2.31 -2.83
CA HIS A 468 4.61 -3.01 -3.84
C HIS A 468 4.29 -2.51 -5.25
N CYS A 469 5.31 -2.21 -6.05
CA CYS A 469 5.20 -2.07 -7.49
C CYS A 469 5.47 -3.40 -8.18
N PHE A 470 4.41 -4.21 -8.39
CA PHE A 470 4.44 -5.42 -9.19
C PHE A 470 4.42 -5.07 -10.68
N ASN A 471 5.54 -5.27 -11.39
CA ASN A 471 5.67 -4.94 -12.81
C ASN A 471 6.81 -5.73 -13.49
N TYR A 472 6.44 -6.77 -14.23
CA TYR A 472 7.38 -7.62 -14.99
C TYR A 472 8.31 -6.86 -15.95
N TYR A 473 7.80 -5.81 -16.61
CA TYR A 473 8.60 -5.01 -17.55
C TYR A 473 9.66 -4.19 -16.82
N LEU A 474 9.26 -3.55 -15.72
CA LEU A 474 10.19 -2.80 -14.87
C LEU A 474 11.30 -3.71 -14.37
N TYR A 475 10.97 -4.91 -13.87
CA TYR A 475 11.96 -5.85 -13.37
C TYR A 475 12.90 -6.35 -14.45
N SER A 476 12.37 -6.64 -15.64
CA SER A 476 13.18 -7.06 -16.80
C SER A 476 14.19 -5.98 -17.19
N ARG A 477 13.75 -4.71 -17.26
CA ARG A 477 14.64 -3.58 -17.56
C ARG A 477 15.71 -3.41 -16.48
N LEU A 478 15.32 -3.37 -15.21
CA LEU A 478 16.27 -3.19 -14.10
C LEU A 478 17.32 -4.30 -14.05
N PHE A 479 16.93 -5.54 -14.39
CA PHE A 479 17.85 -6.65 -14.50
C PHE A 479 18.83 -6.48 -15.68
N GLN A 480 18.35 -6.08 -16.85
CA GLN A 480 19.19 -5.81 -18.02
C GLN A 480 20.19 -4.66 -17.79
N GLU A 481 19.79 -3.65 -17.02
CA GLU A 481 20.63 -2.52 -16.60
C GLU A 481 21.62 -2.89 -15.48
N GLY A 482 21.61 -4.14 -14.98
CA GLY A 482 22.48 -4.59 -13.89
C GLY A 482 22.12 -4.01 -12.52
N ARG A 483 20.92 -3.43 -12.37
CA ARG A 483 20.48 -2.74 -11.14
C ARG A 483 19.84 -3.67 -10.12
N ILE A 484 19.33 -4.81 -10.57
CA ILE A 484 18.88 -5.91 -9.70
C ILE A 484 19.49 -7.23 -10.15
N SER A 485 19.74 -8.14 -9.22
CA SER A 485 20.22 -9.48 -9.52
C SER A 485 19.12 -10.37 -10.12
N SER A 486 19.51 -11.50 -10.73
CA SER A 486 18.56 -12.51 -11.21
C SER A 486 17.73 -13.12 -10.08
N ILE A 487 18.35 -13.32 -8.91
CA ILE A 487 17.68 -13.81 -7.69
C ILE A 487 16.64 -12.80 -7.23
N ARG A 488 17.00 -11.51 -7.16
CA ARG A 488 16.10 -10.44 -6.75
C ARG A 488 14.90 -10.33 -7.68
N ARG A 489 15.14 -10.35 -9.00
CA ARG A 489 14.09 -10.37 -10.01
C ARG A 489 13.13 -11.55 -9.80
N ARG A 490 13.67 -12.76 -9.62
CA ARG A 490 12.85 -13.96 -9.39
C ARG A 490 11.97 -13.82 -8.15
N ILE A 491 12.53 -13.31 -7.04
CA ILE A 491 11.77 -13.06 -5.80
C ILE A 491 10.58 -12.14 -6.08
N LEU A 492 10.81 -11.00 -6.75
CA LEU A 492 9.76 -10.03 -7.07
C LEU A 492 8.68 -10.60 -8.00
N GLU A 493 9.07 -11.42 -8.98
CA GLU A 493 8.16 -12.01 -9.96
C GLU A 493 7.31 -13.17 -9.41
N HIS A 494 7.83 -13.90 -8.42
CA HIS A 494 7.30 -15.22 -8.09
C HIS A 494 6.99 -15.46 -6.62
N PHE A 495 7.60 -14.74 -5.68
CA PHE A 495 7.36 -14.95 -4.24
C PHE A 495 5.87 -14.76 -3.86
N LEU A 496 5.15 -13.88 -4.54
CA LEU A 496 3.68 -13.78 -4.57
C LEU A 496 2.91 -15.11 -4.65
N PHE A 497 3.34 -15.90 -5.62
CA PHE A 497 2.44 -16.66 -6.47
C PHE A 497 2.84 -18.13 -6.58
N GLU A 498 4.09 -18.46 -6.26
CA GLU A 498 4.60 -19.84 -6.24
C GLU A 498 3.97 -20.69 -5.12
N GLU A 499 4.01 -22.01 -5.34
CA GLU A 499 3.49 -23.06 -4.44
C GLU A 499 2.00 -22.88 -4.12
N THR A 500 1.25 -22.32 -5.07
CA THR A 500 -0.23 -22.31 -5.08
C THR A 500 -0.85 -21.78 -3.78
N PRO A 501 -0.75 -20.48 -3.49
CA PRO A 501 -1.37 -19.89 -2.31
C PRO A 501 -2.89 -20.17 -2.28
N SER A 502 -3.43 -20.30 -1.08
CA SER A 502 -4.88 -20.40 -0.85
C SER A 502 -5.57 -19.06 -1.04
N LEU A 503 -4.88 -17.97 -0.66
CA LEU A 503 -5.35 -16.60 -0.78
C LEU A 503 -4.17 -15.65 -0.95
N ILE A 504 -4.39 -14.55 -1.68
CA ILE A 504 -3.38 -13.52 -1.91
C ILE A 504 -3.99 -12.15 -1.59
N VAL A 505 -3.34 -11.36 -0.75
CA VAL A 505 -3.69 -9.96 -0.49
C VAL A 505 -2.71 -9.09 -1.26
N HIS A 506 -3.17 -8.35 -2.26
CA HIS A 506 -2.27 -7.59 -3.13
C HIS A 506 -2.69 -6.15 -3.26
N GLU A 507 -1.74 -5.23 -3.08
CA GLU A 507 -1.97 -3.80 -3.30
C GLU A 507 -2.25 -3.50 -4.78
N MET A 508 -3.09 -2.51 -5.04
CA MET A 508 -3.46 -2.04 -6.38
C MET A 508 -3.57 -0.50 -6.37
N GLY A 509 -2.54 0.15 -5.83
CA GLY A 509 -2.54 1.58 -5.54
C GLY A 509 -2.23 2.48 -6.72
N ALA A 510 -1.61 1.98 -7.79
CA ALA A 510 -1.29 2.82 -8.94
C ALA A 510 -2.56 3.15 -9.75
N ARG A 511 -2.87 4.44 -9.89
CA ARG A 511 -3.99 4.93 -10.72
C ARG A 511 -3.72 4.79 -12.22
N THR A 512 -2.45 4.82 -12.60
CA THR A 512 -2.01 4.71 -13.99
C THR A 512 -0.74 3.85 -14.06
N PRO A 513 -0.47 3.18 -15.20
CA PRO A 513 0.71 2.33 -15.36
C PRO A 513 2.06 3.04 -15.19
N GLU A 514 2.09 4.37 -15.34
CA GLU A 514 3.31 5.18 -15.20
C GLU A 514 3.66 5.51 -13.75
N ILE A 515 2.77 5.20 -12.78
CA ILE A 515 3.09 5.28 -11.36
C ILE A 515 3.86 4.03 -10.97
N LEU A 516 5.17 4.16 -10.78
CA LEU A 516 6.06 3.02 -10.52
C LEU A 516 6.28 2.73 -9.03
N VAL A 517 5.64 3.44 -8.11
CA VAL A 517 5.74 3.20 -6.64
C VAL A 517 4.74 2.14 -6.15
N HIS A 518 3.70 1.85 -6.92
CA HIS A 518 2.58 0.96 -6.55
C HIS A 518 2.24 0.04 -7.73
N THR A 519 1.38 -0.94 -7.48
CA THR A 519 0.92 -1.88 -8.51
C THR A 519 -0.28 -1.31 -9.26
N HIS A 520 -0.20 -1.28 -10.59
CA HIS A 520 -1.36 -0.97 -11.43
C HIS A 520 -2.14 -2.26 -11.71
N LEU A 521 -3.47 -2.19 -11.81
CA LEU A 521 -4.28 -3.39 -12.01
C LEU A 521 -3.85 -4.20 -13.24
N SER A 522 -3.42 -3.55 -14.32
CA SER A 522 -2.97 -4.26 -15.52
C SER A 522 -1.82 -5.23 -15.24
N SER A 523 -0.96 -4.94 -14.27
CA SER A 523 0.12 -5.85 -13.86
C SER A 523 -0.38 -7.12 -13.17
N ILE A 524 -1.58 -7.09 -12.60
CA ILE A 524 -2.22 -8.24 -11.97
C ILE A 524 -3.03 -9.03 -12.99
N LEU A 525 -3.62 -8.35 -13.98
CA LEU A 525 -4.39 -9.00 -15.03
C LEU A 525 -3.54 -9.89 -15.95
N VAL A 526 -2.21 -9.80 -15.93
CA VAL A 526 -1.37 -10.76 -16.68
C VAL A 526 -1.20 -12.11 -15.96
N LEU A 527 -1.58 -12.19 -14.68
CA LEU A 527 -1.50 -13.44 -13.93
C LEU A 527 -2.52 -14.47 -14.45
N PRO A 528 -2.21 -15.77 -14.36
CA PRO A 528 -3.16 -16.86 -14.60
C PRO A 528 -4.47 -16.69 -13.82
N SER A 529 -5.61 -17.03 -14.46
CA SER A 529 -6.96 -16.87 -13.88
C SER A 529 -7.10 -17.57 -12.52
N ASN A 530 -6.53 -18.77 -12.35
CA ASN A 530 -6.55 -19.51 -11.08
C ASN A 530 -5.86 -18.76 -9.92
N LEU A 531 -4.88 -17.90 -10.21
CA LEU A 531 -4.29 -17.00 -9.21
C LEU A 531 -5.14 -15.76 -9.02
N ARG A 532 -5.62 -15.12 -10.11
CA ARG A 532 -6.46 -13.90 -10.03
C ARG A 532 -7.71 -14.13 -9.18
N LYS A 533 -8.37 -15.28 -9.33
CA LYS A 533 -9.53 -15.74 -8.54
C LYS A 533 -9.28 -15.82 -7.03
N LYS A 534 -8.03 -15.84 -6.59
CA LYS A 534 -7.61 -15.91 -5.18
C LYS A 534 -7.11 -14.57 -4.63
N ILE A 535 -7.15 -13.50 -5.42
CA ILE A 535 -6.65 -12.19 -5.01
C ILE A 535 -7.75 -11.38 -4.34
N ILE A 536 -7.46 -10.89 -3.13
CA ILE A 536 -8.11 -9.74 -2.53
C ILE A 536 -7.25 -8.51 -2.85
N GLY A 537 -7.79 -7.60 -3.65
CA GLY A 537 -7.17 -6.31 -3.89
C GLY A 537 -7.33 -5.40 -2.67
N VAL A 538 -6.27 -4.67 -2.33
CA VAL A 538 -6.25 -3.62 -1.30
C VAL A 538 -5.51 -2.39 -1.81
N HIS A 539 -5.40 -1.35 -0.98
CA HIS A 539 -4.75 -0.07 -1.31
C HIS A 539 -5.32 0.62 -2.54
N PHE A 540 -6.61 0.44 -2.83
CA PHE A 540 -7.17 0.93 -4.08
C PHE A 540 -7.17 2.45 -4.14
N SER A 541 -6.79 2.95 -5.31
CA SER A 541 -6.82 4.38 -5.65
C SER A 541 -7.97 4.76 -6.57
N ASN A 542 -8.75 3.78 -7.04
CA ASN A 542 -9.87 4.00 -7.92
C ASN A 542 -11.05 3.08 -7.55
N LYS A 543 -12.25 3.64 -7.49
CA LYS A 543 -13.49 2.92 -7.20
C LYS A 543 -14.09 2.25 -8.44
N SER A 544 -13.66 2.62 -9.64
CA SER A 544 -14.31 2.22 -10.90
C SER A 544 -13.79 0.92 -11.52
N VAL A 545 -12.75 0.31 -10.96
CA VAL A 545 -12.13 -0.86 -11.59
C VAL A 545 -12.73 -2.14 -11.01
N GLU A 546 -13.71 -2.68 -11.71
CA GLU A 546 -14.30 -3.99 -11.40
C GLU A 546 -13.59 -5.08 -12.22
N SER A 547 -13.00 -6.05 -11.54
CA SER A 547 -12.61 -7.32 -12.15
C SER A 547 -13.55 -8.40 -11.64
N ARG A 548 -14.01 -9.28 -12.54
CA ARG A 548 -14.86 -10.43 -12.15
C ARG A 548 -14.12 -11.48 -11.34
N GLU A 549 -12.79 -11.48 -11.41
CA GLU A 549 -11.94 -12.50 -10.79
C GLU A 549 -11.24 -12.00 -9.52
N ILE A 550 -11.13 -10.69 -9.29
CA ILE A 550 -10.45 -10.14 -8.12
C ILE A 550 -11.48 -9.61 -7.14
N ILE A 551 -11.36 -9.99 -5.88
CA ILE A 551 -12.23 -9.50 -4.81
C ILE A 551 -11.69 -8.15 -4.34
N LYS A 552 -12.51 -7.11 -4.35
CA LYS A 552 -12.13 -5.83 -3.75
C LYS A 552 -12.26 -5.91 -2.23
N GLY A 553 -11.17 -5.68 -1.50
CA GLY A 553 -11.18 -5.57 -0.05
C GLY A 553 -12.06 -4.42 0.45
N TYR A 554 -12.65 -4.61 1.63
CA TYR A 554 -13.38 -3.57 2.34
C TYR A 554 -13.41 -3.90 3.84
N CYS A 555 -13.59 -2.88 4.69
CA CYS A 555 -13.67 -3.04 6.14
C CYS A 555 -14.71 -4.09 6.55
N GLY A 556 -14.29 -5.07 7.35
CA GLY A 556 -15.13 -6.17 7.82
C GLY A 556 -15.25 -7.36 6.87
N LEU A 557 -14.63 -7.32 5.69
CA LEU A 557 -14.52 -8.51 4.84
C LEU A 557 -13.68 -9.57 5.56
N THR A 558 -14.30 -10.69 5.92
CA THR A 558 -13.64 -11.85 6.51
C THR A 558 -13.69 -13.02 5.54
N ILE A 559 -12.53 -13.58 5.20
CA ILE A 559 -12.41 -14.80 4.39
C ILE A 559 -11.79 -15.90 5.23
N TYR A 560 -12.46 -17.05 5.26
CA TYR A 560 -12.01 -18.26 5.94
C TYR A 560 -11.29 -19.13 4.90
N VAL A 561 -10.08 -19.56 5.23
CA VAL A 561 -9.37 -20.56 4.44
C VAL A 561 -9.65 -21.90 5.10
N ALA A 562 -10.53 -22.69 4.50
CA ALA A 562 -10.96 -23.97 5.05
C ALA A 562 -9.77 -24.91 5.27
N SER A 563 -9.72 -25.51 6.45
CA SER A 563 -8.79 -26.59 6.77
C SER A 563 -9.36 -27.93 6.28
N ALA A 564 -8.51 -28.80 5.73
CA ALA A 564 -8.85 -30.20 5.53
C ALA A 564 -8.76 -31.01 6.84
N LEU A 565 -8.28 -30.44 7.94
CA LEU A 565 -7.96 -31.16 9.18
C LEU A 565 -9.17 -31.49 10.07
N PHE A 566 -10.40 -31.23 9.61
CA PHE A 566 -11.63 -31.71 10.25
C PHE A 566 -12.59 -32.26 9.18
N THR A 567 -12.26 -33.43 8.65
CA THR A 567 -13.24 -34.39 8.11
C THR A 567 -13.24 -35.64 8.95
#